data_AF-A0A562NPQ7-F1
#
_entry.id   AF-A0A562NPQ7-F1
#
_cell.length_a   1.000
_cell.length_b   1.000
_cell.length_c   1.000
_cell.angle_alpha   90.00
_cell.angle_beta   90.00
_cell.angle_gamma   90.00
#
_symmetry.space_group_name_H-M   'P 1'
#
loop_
_entity.id
_entity.type
_entity.pdbx_description
1 polymer ?
#
loop_
_entity_poly.entity_id
_entity_poly.type
_entity_poly.pdbx_seq_one_letter_code
_entity_poly.pdbx_strand_id
1 'polypeptide(L)' 'MAFLHQQPKLCLGFDIAKDTITVSDGTSTRTIAISVARSAPS' A
#
# COMPACT_ATOMS: atom_id res chain seq x y z
N MET A 1 -4.79 -29.32 13.24
CA MET A 1 -5.53 -28.35 12.40
C MET A 1 -6.08 -27.28 13.31
N ALA A 2 -5.48 -26.08 13.35
CA ALA A 2 -6.00 -24.99 14.16
C ALA A 2 -7.05 -24.22 13.34
N PHE A 3 -8.32 -24.31 13.73
CA PHE A 3 -9.36 -23.44 13.18
C PHE A 3 -9.12 -22.03 13.74
N LEU A 4 -8.75 -21.09 12.88
CA LEU A 4 -8.75 -19.67 13.22
C LEU A 4 -10.21 -19.27 13.46
N HIS A 5 -10.64 -19.27 14.72
CA HIS A 5 -12.01 -18.94 15.15
C HIS A 5 -12.41 -17.47 14.88
N GLN A 6 -11.51 -16.67 14.29
CA GLN A 6 -11.76 -15.29 13.87
C GLN A 6 -11.40 -15.12 12.41
N GLN A 7 -12.38 -14.70 11.60
CA GLN A 7 -12.08 -14.15 10.28
C GLN A 7 -11.13 -12.95 10.44
N PRO A 8 -10.10 -12.83 9.58
CA PRO A 8 -9.27 -11.64 9.54
C PRO A 8 -10.18 -10.44 9.26
N LYS A 9 -10.30 -9.56 10.25
CA LYS A 9 -11.27 -8.45 10.22
C LYS A 9 -10.93 -7.40 9.17
N LEU A 10 -9.65 -7.28 8.82
CA LEU A 10 -9.12 -6.33 7.85
C LEU A 10 -7.94 -6.98 7.13
N CYS A 11 -7.97 -7.00 5.80
CA CYS A 11 -6.83 -7.37 4.97
C CYS A 11 -6.24 -6.09 4.37
N LEU A 12 -4.95 -5.86 4.58
CA LEU A 12 -4.24 -4.71 4.03
C LEU A 12 -3.35 -5.19 2.87
N GLY A 13 -3.72 -4.81 1.65
CA GLY A 13 -2.95 -5.06 0.44
C GLY A 13 -1.98 -3.92 0.15
N PHE A 14 -0.75 -4.27 -0.21
CA PHE A 14 0.27 -3.35 -0.66
C PHE A 14 0.73 -3.75 -2.05
N ASP A 15 0.65 -2.83 -3.00
CA ASP A 15 1.27 -2.97 -4.32
C ASP A 15 2.37 -1.91 -4.46
N ILE A 16 3.58 -2.36 -4.74
CA ILE A 16 4.77 -1.51 -4.82
C ILE A 16 5.24 -1.54 -6.28
N ALA A 17 5.03 -0.43 -6.97
CA ALA A 17 5.59 -0.19 -8.29
C ALA A 17 6.75 0.82 -8.19
N LYS A 18 7.46 1.02 -9.31
CA LYS A 18 8.67 1.82 -9.38
C LYS A 18 8.56 3.19 -8.70
N ASP A 19 7.47 3.90 -8.98
CA ASP A 19 7.26 5.29 -8.54
C ASP A 19 5.99 5.43 -7.68
N THR A 20 5.35 4.34 -7.30
CA THR A 20 4.08 4.39 -6.56
C THR A 20 3.96 3.25 -5.54
N ILE A 21 3.38 3.57 -4.39
CA ILE A 21 2.90 2.59 -3.42
C ILE A 21 1.38 2.71 -3.36
N THR A 22 0.68 1.64 -3.68
CA THR A 22 -0.78 1.56 -3.57
C THR A 22 -1.15 0.73 -2.35
N VAL A 23 -1.99 1.29 -1.49
CA VAL A 23 -2.49 0.65 -0.26
C VAL A 23 -4.00 0.49 -0.37
N SER A 24 -4.50 -0.71 -0.10
CA SER A 24 -5.93 -1.00 -0.10
C SER A 24 -6.33 -1.84 1.11
N ASP A 25 -7.39 -1.45 1.81
CA ASP A 25 -7.96 -2.18 2.95
C ASP A 25 -9.27 -2.91 2.61
N GLY A 26 -9.58 -3.03 1.32
CA GLY A 26 -10.83 -3.58 0.81
C GLY A 26 -12.00 -2.60 0.77
N THR A 27 -11.89 -1.43 1.39
CA THR A 27 -12.91 -0.37 1.36
C THR A 27 -12.41 0.93 0.73
N SER A 28 -11.13 1.24 0.92
CA SER A 28 -10.47 2.43 0.40
C SER A 28 -9.18 2.03 -0.29
N THR A 29 -8.85 2.75 -1.36
CA THR A 29 -7.57 2.62 -2.06
C THR A 29 -6.89 3.97 -2.05
N ARG A 30 -5.63 4.01 -1.60
CA ARG A 30 -4.79 5.21 -1.59
C ARG A 30 -3.51 4.93 -2.36
N THR A 31 -3.08 5.89 -3.17
CA THR A 31 -1.83 5.82 -3.91
C THR A 31 -0.90 6.92 -3.44
N ILE A 32 0.31 6.53 -3.05
CA ILE A 32 1.41 7.43 -2.71
C ILE A 32 2.35 7.47 -3.90
N ALA A 33 2.50 8.64 -4.52
CA ALA A 33 3.50 8.85 -5.56
C ALA A 33 4.86 9.15 -4.92
N ILE A 34 5.87 8.38 -5.30
CA ILE A 34 7.27 8.62 -4.93
C ILE A 34 7.86 9.50 -6.01
N SER A 35 7.92 10.80 -5.76
CA SER A 35 8.67 11.73 -6.60
C SER A 35 10.10 11.86 -6.08
N VAL A 36 11.09 11.64 -6.95
CA VAL A 36 12.47 12.05 -6.67
C VAL A 36 12.50 13.58 -6.67
N ALA A 37 12.78 14.19 -5.52
CA ALA A 37 13.08 15.61 -5.45
C ALA A 37 14.39 15.86 -6.21
N ARG A 38 14.29 16.17 -7.51
CA ARG A 38 15.44 16.66 -8.26
C ARG A 38 15.77 18.05 -7.71
N SER A 39 16.90 18.18 -7.03
CA SER A 39 17.49 19.50 -6.79
C SER A 39 17.77 20.13 -8.16
N ALA A 40 17.14 21.27 -8.43
CA ALA A 40 17.41 22.03 -9.65
C ALA A 40 18.92 22.37 -9.69
N PRO A 41 19.61 22.16 -10.82
CA PRO A 41 20.99 22.60 -10.95
C PRO A 41 21.02 24.14 -10.90
N SER A 42 21.87 24.66 -10.00
CA SER A 42 22.17 26.09 -9.82
C SER A 42 22.85 26.69 -11.06
#